data_AF-A0A8H4A961-F1
#
_entry.id   AF-A0A8H4A961-F1
#
_cell.length_a   1.000
_cell.length_b   1.000
_cell.length_c   1.000
_cell.angle_alpha   90.00
_cell.angle_beta   90.00
_cell.angle_gamma   90.00
#
_symmetry.space_group_name_H-M   'P 1'
#
loop_
_entity.id
_entity.type
_entity.pdbx_description
1 polymer ?
#
loop_
_entity_poly.entity_id
_entity_poly.type
_entity_poly.pdbx_seq_one_letter_code
_entity_poly.pdbx_strand_id
1 'polypeptide(L)'
;MPASNESKYIKEVWAENLEEEMSVLRDLVEKYPYLAMDTEFPGVVARPIGNFRTSSDYHYQTLRCNVDLLKIIQLGITFADENGALPPDTCTWQFNFRFNLADDMYAQDSIELLTKSGIDFKRHEDYGIDVEQFGELLISSGFVLMDDVKWISFHSGYDFGYLLKVLTCSPLPAEESKFFDQLRIYFPCIYDIKYLMKSIKNLKGGLQDIADDLQVARIGPQHQAGSDSLLTATTFFKMRQTFFDDKIDDQKYLGYLYGLGPNVSNLTIGTPTITNNVTITSSASSSSENNGASPVSTTMPLSSTSTASTPNSNSTITNGKINSLSREVITVNSNSSSTNTNTNGTTTPINNN
;
A
#
# COMPACT_ATOMS: atom_id res chain seq x y z
N MET A 1 -15.57 30.20 2.72
CA MET A 1 -15.10 29.21 3.71
C MET A 1 -13.60 29.38 3.81
N PRO A 2 -13.00 29.62 5.00
CA PRO A 2 -11.54 29.57 5.10
C PRO A 2 -11.12 28.12 4.83
N ALA A 3 -10.18 27.91 3.92
CA ALA A 3 -9.58 26.60 3.71
C ALA A 3 -9.07 26.07 5.06
N SER A 4 -9.35 24.81 5.39
CA SER A 4 -8.82 24.19 6.59
C SER A 4 -7.29 24.31 6.60
N ASN A 5 -6.71 24.49 7.79
CA ASN A 5 -5.26 24.63 8.02
C ASN A 5 -4.44 23.41 7.52
N GLU A 6 -5.13 22.36 7.07
CA GLU A 6 -4.59 21.13 6.46
C GLU A 6 -3.99 21.39 5.08
N SER A 7 -4.60 22.28 4.28
CA SER A 7 -4.12 22.66 2.93
C SER A 7 -2.73 23.29 2.92
N LYS A 8 -2.23 23.71 4.09
CA LYS A 8 -0.92 24.32 4.24
C LYS A 8 0.22 23.30 4.18
N TYR A 9 0.00 22.11 4.75
CA TYR A 9 1.07 21.12 4.96
C TYR A 9 1.17 20.10 3.83
N ILE A 10 0.03 19.74 3.23
CA ILE A 10 -0.07 18.73 2.17
C ILE A 10 -0.36 19.43 0.86
N LYS A 11 0.55 19.28 -0.10
CA LYS A 11 0.44 19.82 -1.45
C LYS A 11 -0.06 18.76 -2.41
N GLU A 12 -1.20 19.02 -3.03
CA GLU A 12 -1.72 18.18 -4.11
C GLU A 12 -0.90 18.37 -5.40
N VAL A 13 -0.45 17.25 -5.97
CA VAL A 13 0.27 17.22 -7.25
C VAL A 13 -0.56 16.45 -8.26
N TRP A 14 -0.80 17.10 -9.39
CA TRP A 14 -1.52 16.61 -10.57
C TRP A 14 -0.63 16.79 -11.81
N ALA A 15 -1.09 16.36 -12.97
CA ALA A 15 -0.30 16.46 -14.20
C ALA A 15 0.14 17.91 -14.51
N GLU A 16 -0.70 18.90 -14.18
CA GLU A 16 -0.47 20.32 -14.49
C GLU A 16 0.66 20.99 -13.71
N ASN A 17 0.94 20.53 -12.48
CA ASN A 17 1.97 21.11 -11.61
C ASN A 17 3.11 20.14 -11.26
N LEU A 18 3.13 18.93 -11.84
CA LEU A 18 4.14 17.92 -11.55
C LEU A 18 5.58 18.44 -11.69
N GLU A 19 5.91 19.07 -12.82
CA GLU A 19 7.26 19.58 -13.09
C GLU A 19 7.68 20.68 -12.12
N GLU A 20 6.75 21.59 -11.79
CA GLU A 20 6.99 22.69 -10.85
C GLU A 20 7.33 22.14 -9.47
N GLU A 21 6.50 21.22 -8.97
CA GLU A 21 6.70 20.64 -7.64
C GLU A 21 7.94 19.75 -7.60
N MET A 22 8.19 18.94 -8.62
CA MET A 22 9.42 18.13 -8.72
C MET A 22 10.67 19.00 -8.73
N SER A 23 10.61 20.23 -9.28
CA SER A 23 11.72 21.17 -9.19
C SER A 23 11.99 21.65 -7.77
N VAL A 24 10.95 22.00 -7.01
CA VAL A 24 11.07 22.40 -5.60
C VAL A 24 11.65 21.27 -4.76
N LEU A 25 11.15 20.07 -5.02
CA LEU A 25 11.49 18.84 -4.33
C LEU A 25 12.95 18.41 -4.48
N ARG A 26 13.56 18.65 -5.65
CA ARG A 26 15.00 18.44 -5.90
C ARG A 26 15.89 19.24 -4.96
N ASP A 27 15.53 20.49 -4.67
CA ASP A 27 16.30 21.33 -3.73
C ASP A 27 16.02 20.97 -2.27
N LEU A 28 14.84 20.38 -2.00
CA LEU A 28 14.38 20.09 -0.65
C LEU A 28 15.05 18.86 -0.06
N VAL A 29 15.25 17.81 -0.86
CA VAL A 29 15.83 16.53 -0.40
C VAL A 29 17.24 16.71 0.17
N GLU A 30 18.02 17.67 -0.33
CA GLU A 30 19.36 17.98 0.20
C GLU A 30 19.33 18.46 1.66
N LYS A 31 18.25 19.15 2.05
CA LYS A 31 18.07 19.70 3.42
C LYS A 31 17.28 18.76 4.32
N TYR A 32 16.38 17.98 3.74
CA TYR A 32 15.45 17.09 4.42
C TYR A 32 15.53 15.68 3.82
N PRO A 33 16.64 14.94 4.07
CA PRO A 33 16.92 13.68 3.38
C PRO A 33 16.15 12.47 3.93
N TYR A 34 15.28 12.65 4.93
CA TYR A 34 14.36 11.61 5.37
C TYR A 34 13.04 11.76 4.63
N LEU A 35 12.75 10.79 3.77
CA LEU A 35 11.51 10.72 3.01
C LEU A 35 10.62 9.69 3.67
N ALA A 36 9.47 10.08 4.21
CA ALA A 36 8.44 9.14 4.63
C ALA A 36 7.42 8.96 3.50
N MET A 37 6.91 7.75 3.28
CA MET A 37 6.02 7.47 2.17
C MET A 37 4.94 6.47 2.50
N ASP A 38 3.87 6.55 1.71
CA ASP A 38 2.74 5.64 1.70
C ASP A 38 2.10 5.67 0.30
N THR A 39 1.38 4.61 -0.10
CA THR A 39 0.69 4.56 -1.39
C THR A 39 -0.76 4.11 -1.26
N GLU A 40 -1.61 4.63 -2.13
CA GLU A 40 -2.99 4.12 -2.29
C GLU A 40 -3.12 3.44 -3.64
N PHE A 41 -3.74 2.26 -3.64
CA PHE A 41 -3.89 1.41 -4.82
C PHE A 41 -5.17 0.55 -4.69
N PRO A 42 -5.67 -0.05 -5.78
CA PRO A 42 -7.00 -0.65 -5.82
C PRO A 42 -7.06 -2.06 -5.21
N GLY A 43 -6.31 -2.29 -4.13
CA GLY A 43 -6.33 -3.52 -3.35
C GLY A 43 -5.67 -4.73 -4.00
N VAL A 44 -6.27 -5.90 -3.76
CA VAL A 44 -5.75 -7.20 -4.18
C VAL A 44 -6.88 -7.95 -4.89
N VAL A 45 -6.68 -8.31 -6.14
CA VAL A 45 -7.68 -8.98 -6.99
C VAL A 45 -7.31 -10.42 -7.35
N ALA A 46 -6.04 -10.79 -7.18
CA ALA A 46 -5.52 -12.11 -7.56
C ALA A 46 -4.74 -12.77 -6.42
N ARG A 47 -4.74 -14.10 -6.43
CA ARG A 47 -3.83 -14.92 -5.62
C ARG A 47 -3.10 -15.91 -6.51
N PRO A 48 -1.78 -16.08 -6.34
CA PRO A 48 -1.03 -17.03 -7.13
C PRO A 48 -1.43 -18.45 -6.73
N ILE A 49 -1.66 -19.31 -7.73
CA ILE A 49 -1.93 -20.74 -7.53
C ILE A 49 -0.64 -21.50 -7.74
N GLY A 50 -0.26 -22.35 -6.79
CA GLY A 50 0.94 -23.18 -6.90
C GLY A 50 1.49 -23.63 -5.56
N ASN A 51 2.64 -24.29 -5.62
CA ASN A 51 3.42 -24.66 -4.44
C ASN A 51 4.49 -23.59 -4.19
N PHE A 52 4.55 -23.07 -2.98
CA PHE A 52 5.50 -22.03 -2.57
C PHE A 52 6.52 -22.60 -1.59
N ARG A 53 7.75 -22.10 -1.68
CA ARG A 53 8.85 -22.63 -0.86
C ARG A 53 8.74 -22.22 0.60
N THR A 54 8.24 -21.01 0.84
CA THR A 54 8.09 -20.41 2.17
C THR A 54 6.84 -19.52 2.22
N SER A 55 6.41 -19.12 3.42
CA SER A 55 5.36 -18.10 3.56
C SER A 55 5.77 -16.75 2.95
N SER A 56 7.06 -16.39 3.03
CA SER A 56 7.60 -15.16 2.44
C SER A 56 7.48 -15.19 0.91
N ASP A 57 7.84 -16.33 0.30
CA ASP A 57 7.71 -16.53 -1.14
C ASP A 57 6.25 -16.41 -1.59
N TYR A 58 5.30 -17.01 -0.85
CA TYR A 58 3.88 -16.83 -1.14
C TYR A 58 3.42 -15.37 -1.04
N HIS A 59 3.85 -14.64 -0.01
CA HIS A 59 3.54 -13.22 0.15
C HIS A 59 4.12 -12.40 -1.01
N TYR A 60 5.37 -12.66 -1.37
CA TYR A 60 6.04 -12.00 -2.48
C TYR A 60 5.33 -12.27 -3.81
N GLN A 61 4.98 -13.53 -4.12
CA GLN A 61 4.27 -13.85 -5.37
C GLN A 61 2.86 -13.23 -5.39
N THR A 62 2.21 -13.10 -4.23
CA THR A 62 0.92 -12.41 -4.14
C THR A 62 1.09 -10.91 -4.44
N LEU A 63 2.07 -10.27 -3.83
CA LEU A 63 2.43 -8.88 -4.09
C LEU A 63 2.74 -8.67 -5.56
N ARG A 64 3.69 -9.42 -6.12
CA ARG A 64 4.13 -9.33 -7.52
C ARG A 64 2.95 -9.41 -8.47
N CYS A 65 2.11 -10.43 -8.33
CA CYS A 65 0.97 -10.66 -9.22
C CYS A 65 0.01 -9.46 -9.22
N ASN A 66 -0.28 -8.87 -8.06
CA ASN A 66 -1.22 -7.76 -7.97
C ASN A 66 -0.58 -6.44 -8.40
N VAL A 67 0.65 -6.15 -8.00
CA VAL A 67 1.37 -4.94 -8.42
C VAL A 67 1.56 -4.90 -9.93
N ASP A 68 1.86 -6.03 -10.58
CA ASP A 68 1.99 -6.10 -12.04
C ASP A 68 0.66 -5.81 -12.75
N LEU A 69 -0.46 -6.33 -12.21
CA LEU A 69 -1.81 -6.21 -12.79
C LEU A 69 -2.47 -4.86 -12.55
N LEU A 70 -2.23 -4.24 -11.39
CA LEU A 70 -2.95 -3.06 -10.93
C LEU A 70 -2.13 -1.78 -11.13
N LYS A 71 -2.82 -0.64 -11.08
CA LYS A 71 -2.22 0.70 -11.17
C LYS A 71 -2.25 1.39 -9.81
N ILE A 72 -1.20 2.12 -9.50
CA ILE A 72 -1.14 3.02 -8.34
C ILE A 72 -2.13 4.17 -8.52
N ILE A 73 -2.73 4.64 -7.43
CA ILE A 73 -3.71 5.75 -7.42
C ILE A 73 -3.08 7.00 -6.79
N GLN A 74 -2.45 6.86 -5.62
CA GLN A 74 -1.71 7.95 -4.98
C GLN A 74 -0.35 7.50 -4.43
N LEU A 75 0.56 8.46 -4.31
CA LEU A 75 1.80 8.38 -3.54
C LEU A 75 1.92 9.62 -2.66
N GLY A 76 2.17 9.42 -1.37
CA GLY A 76 2.51 10.47 -0.44
C GLY A 76 4.00 10.47 -0.15
N ILE A 77 4.63 11.64 -0.14
CA ILE A 77 6.01 11.81 0.31
C ILE A 77 6.07 12.98 1.28
N THR A 78 6.51 12.70 2.51
CA THR A 78 6.80 13.70 3.54
C THR A 78 8.30 13.83 3.76
N PHE A 79 8.77 15.07 3.84
CA PHE A 79 10.18 15.41 4.05
C PHE A 79 10.45 15.71 5.51
N ALA A 80 11.59 15.23 6.02
CA ALA A 80 12.09 15.53 7.34
C ALA A 80 13.63 15.58 7.36
N ASP A 81 14.18 16.29 8.33
CA ASP A 81 15.62 16.30 8.58
C ASP A 81 16.03 15.14 9.52
N GLU A 82 17.32 15.06 9.83
CA GLU A 82 17.86 14.03 10.74
C GLU A 82 17.25 14.05 12.15
N ASN A 83 16.71 15.18 12.59
CA ASN A 83 16.10 15.36 13.90
C ASN A 83 14.57 15.19 13.87
N GLY A 84 13.98 14.93 12.70
CA GLY A 84 12.54 14.86 12.51
C GLY A 84 11.85 16.22 12.38
N ALA A 85 12.61 17.30 12.16
CA ALA A 85 12.04 18.59 11.84
C ALA A 85 11.53 18.59 10.39
N LEU A 86 10.29 19.03 10.22
CA LEU A 86 9.66 19.13 8.91
C LEU A 86 9.99 20.48 8.26
N PRO A 87 9.99 20.58 6.91
CA PRO A 87 10.02 21.86 6.22
C PRO A 87 8.92 22.80 6.74
N PRO A 88 9.19 24.11 6.82
CA PRO A 88 8.17 25.08 7.19
C PRO A 88 7.07 25.12 6.12
N ASP A 89 5.83 25.25 6.56
CA ASP A 89 4.64 25.28 5.71
C ASP A 89 4.36 23.93 5.02
N THR A 90 4.74 23.76 3.75
CA THR A 90 4.49 22.51 3.00
C THR A 90 5.62 21.52 3.26
N CYS A 91 5.28 20.40 3.90
CA CYS A 91 6.21 19.32 4.20
C CYS A 91 5.88 18.01 3.48
N THR A 92 4.70 17.92 2.86
CA THR A 92 4.18 16.69 2.28
C THR A 92 3.61 16.95 0.89
N TRP A 93 3.90 16.05 -0.05
CA TRP A 93 3.37 16.06 -1.41
C TRP A 93 2.54 14.81 -1.66
N GLN A 94 1.32 15.01 -2.14
CA GLN A 94 0.39 13.95 -2.52
C GLN A 94 0.30 13.92 -4.05
N PHE A 95 0.95 12.94 -4.66
CA PHE A 95 0.91 12.70 -6.09
C PHE A 95 -0.33 11.90 -6.44
N ASN A 96 -1.15 12.44 -7.35
CA ASN A 96 -2.39 11.84 -7.80
C ASN A 96 -2.24 11.29 -9.22
N PHE A 97 -2.21 9.96 -9.38
CA PHE A 97 -1.94 9.31 -10.67
C PHE A 97 -3.19 9.09 -11.51
N ARG A 98 -3.02 9.00 -12.83
CA ARG A 98 -4.12 8.71 -13.74
C ARG A 98 -4.72 7.33 -13.46
N PHE A 99 -6.02 7.28 -13.23
CA PHE A 99 -6.76 6.06 -12.97
C PHE A 99 -8.17 6.14 -13.55
N ASN A 100 -8.64 5.09 -14.23
CA ASN A 100 -9.97 5.04 -14.85
C ASN A 100 -10.76 3.82 -14.39
N LEU A 101 -11.87 4.04 -13.68
CA LEU A 101 -12.76 2.97 -13.20
C LEU A 101 -13.46 2.17 -14.33
N ALA A 102 -13.50 2.67 -15.56
CA ALA A 102 -14.07 1.94 -16.68
C ALA A 102 -13.08 0.91 -17.27
N ASP A 103 -11.79 1.23 -17.24
CA ASP A 103 -10.75 0.50 -17.97
C ASP A 103 -9.82 -0.30 -17.04
N ASP A 104 -9.54 0.23 -15.85
CA ASP A 104 -8.55 -0.34 -14.93
C ASP A 104 -9.16 -1.39 -14.01
N MET A 105 -8.38 -2.42 -13.69
CA MET A 105 -8.80 -3.45 -12.74
C MET A 105 -8.71 -2.93 -11.30
N TYR A 106 -9.67 -3.36 -10.46
CA TYR A 106 -9.69 -3.01 -9.05
C TYR A 106 -10.49 -4.00 -8.19
N ALA A 107 -10.22 -3.99 -6.89
CA ALA A 107 -11.10 -4.60 -5.90
C ALA A 107 -12.21 -3.60 -5.51
N GLN A 108 -13.47 -4.04 -5.56
CA GLN A 108 -14.64 -3.19 -5.30
C GLN A 108 -14.58 -2.52 -3.91
N ASP A 109 -14.26 -3.30 -2.88
CA ASP A 109 -14.18 -2.80 -1.49
C ASP A 109 -13.12 -1.70 -1.33
N SER A 110 -12.00 -1.79 -2.07
CA SER A 110 -10.95 -0.76 -2.07
C SER A 110 -11.43 0.54 -2.67
N ILE A 111 -12.11 0.50 -3.82
CA ILE A 111 -12.64 1.72 -4.46
C ILE A 111 -13.70 2.38 -3.57
N GLU A 112 -14.56 1.58 -2.92
CA GLU A 112 -15.55 2.12 -1.99
C GLU A 112 -14.91 2.77 -0.77
N LEU A 113 -13.86 2.16 -0.22
CA LEU A 113 -13.11 2.74 0.89
C LEU A 113 -12.45 4.06 0.45
N LEU A 114 -11.68 4.05 -0.63
CA LEU A 114 -10.98 5.23 -1.14
C LEU A 114 -11.94 6.38 -1.49
N THR A 115 -13.10 6.06 -2.06
CA THR A 115 -14.14 7.06 -2.33
C THR A 115 -14.65 7.69 -1.02
N LYS A 116 -14.88 6.88 0.03
CA LYS A 116 -15.28 7.38 1.36
C LYS A 116 -14.18 8.22 2.02
N SER A 117 -12.93 7.91 1.74
CA SER A 117 -11.75 8.66 2.20
C SER A 117 -11.51 9.95 1.43
N GLY A 118 -12.30 10.24 0.39
CA GLY A 118 -12.29 11.50 -0.35
C GLY A 118 -11.52 11.48 -1.67
N ILE A 119 -11.18 10.30 -2.20
CA ILE A 119 -10.57 10.18 -3.52
C ILE A 119 -11.60 10.52 -4.61
N ASP A 120 -11.28 11.52 -5.43
CA ASP A 120 -12.07 11.91 -6.60
C ASP A 120 -11.57 11.18 -7.85
N PHE A 121 -12.10 9.98 -8.10
CA PHE A 121 -11.72 9.17 -9.25
C PHE A 121 -11.96 9.85 -10.60
N LYS A 122 -12.93 10.78 -10.69
CA LYS A 122 -13.14 11.51 -11.94
C LYS A 122 -12.00 12.49 -12.19
N ARG A 123 -11.50 13.14 -11.13
CA ARG A 123 -10.32 13.99 -11.24
C ARG A 123 -9.05 13.20 -11.55
N HIS A 124 -8.88 12.00 -10.99
CA HIS A 124 -7.79 11.09 -11.38
C HIS A 124 -7.83 10.72 -12.86
N GLU A 125 -9.01 10.44 -13.41
CA GLU A 125 -9.18 10.17 -14.84
C GLU A 125 -8.77 11.37 -15.70
N ASP A 126 -9.26 12.56 -15.35
CA ASP A 126 -9.14 13.76 -16.19
C ASP A 126 -7.78 14.49 -16.04
N TYR A 127 -7.19 14.49 -14.84
CA TYR A 127 -6.02 15.32 -14.49
C TYR A 127 -4.88 14.55 -13.81
N GLY A 128 -5.02 13.23 -13.67
CA GLY A 128 -4.02 12.41 -13.00
C GLY A 128 -2.68 12.38 -13.74
N ILE A 129 -1.62 12.27 -12.94
CA ILE A 129 -0.23 12.17 -13.39
C ILE A 129 -0.02 10.91 -14.23
N ASP A 130 0.67 11.06 -15.35
CA ASP A 130 1.18 9.91 -16.10
C ASP A 130 2.33 9.26 -15.33
N VAL A 131 2.21 7.95 -15.11
CA VAL A 131 3.13 7.20 -14.23
C VAL A 131 4.54 7.12 -14.82
N GLU A 132 4.65 7.08 -16.15
CA GLU A 132 5.95 7.05 -16.84
C GLU A 132 6.66 8.40 -16.72
N GLN A 133 5.91 9.50 -16.88
CA GLN A 133 6.44 10.85 -16.68
C GLN A 133 6.93 11.06 -15.24
N PHE A 134 6.16 10.60 -14.25
CA PHE A 134 6.62 10.65 -12.85
C PHE A 134 7.89 9.82 -12.64
N GLY A 135 7.95 8.61 -13.22
CA GLY A 135 9.14 7.75 -13.14
C GLY A 135 10.40 8.42 -13.70
N GLU A 136 10.31 9.10 -14.85
CA GLU A 136 11.40 9.86 -15.45
C GLU A 136 11.94 10.94 -14.48
N LEU A 137 11.04 11.73 -13.90
CA LEU A 137 11.42 12.79 -12.97
C LEU A 137 11.98 12.25 -11.66
N LEU A 138 11.44 11.14 -11.15
CA LEU A 138 11.89 10.51 -9.91
C LEU A 138 13.32 9.95 -10.03
N ILE A 139 13.69 9.37 -11.18
CA ILE A 139 15.05 8.82 -11.39
C ILE A 139 16.12 9.91 -11.24
N SER A 140 15.83 11.14 -11.67
CA SER A 140 16.78 12.26 -11.66
C SER A 140 16.53 13.27 -10.53
N SER A 141 15.67 12.94 -9.56
CA SER A 141 15.30 13.86 -8.49
C SER A 141 16.29 13.90 -7.31
N GLY A 142 17.18 12.91 -7.21
CA GLY A 142 18.02 12.69 -6.04
C GLY A 142 17.31 11.95 -4.90
N PHE A 143 16.11 11.40 -5.11
CA PHE A 143 15.38 10.65 -4.06
C PHE A 143 15.78 9.17 -3.99
N VAL A 144 16.16 8.64 -5.15
CA VAL A 144 16.52 7.23 -5.37
C VAL A 144 17.96 7.17 -5.84
N LEU A 145 18.59 6.00 -5.71
CA LEU A 145 20.00 5.77 -6.09
C LEU A 145 21.00 6.56 -5.21
N MET A 146 20.53 7.12 -4.09
CA MET A 146 21.31 7.95 -3.18
C MET A 146 21.46 7.26 -1.82
N ASP A 147 22.70 7.12 -1.34
CA ASP A 147 23.01 6.45 -0.07
C ASP A 147 22.68 7.33 1.16
N ASP A 148 22.62 8.65 0.98
CA ASP A 148 22.35 9.65 2.01
C ASP A 148 20.86 9.94 2.22
N VAL A 149 20.00 9.50 1.30
CA VAL A 149 18.53 9.59 1.43
C VAL A 149 17.97 8.38 2.16
N LYS A 150 17.14 8.62 3.18
CA LYS A 150 16.58 7.58 4.05
C LYS A 150 15.07 7.50 3.88
N TRP A 151 14.60 6.36 3.39
CA TRP A 151 13.19 6.07 3.19
C TRP A 151 12.57 5.49 4.47
N ILE A 152 11.48 6.08 4.95
CA ILE A 152 10.70 5.65 6.12
C ILE A 152 9.30 5.20 5.68
N SER A 153 8.92 3.98 6.02
CA SER A 153 7.67 3.40 5.53
C SER A 153 6.92 2.64 6.64
N PHE A 154 5.72 2.16 6.33
CA PHE A 154 4.96 1.29 7.23
C PHE A 154 4.33 0.12 6.46
N HIS A 155 4.73 -1.12 6.79
CA HIS A 155 4.17 -2.33 6.17
C HIS A 155 4.27 -2.33 4.63
N SER A 156 5.47 -2.01 4.16
CA SER A 156 5.64 -1.30 2.89
C SER A 156 5.98 -2.16 1.66
N GLY A 157 5.68 -3.46 1.72
CA GLY A 157 5.97 -4.37 0.62
C GLY A 157 5.35 -3.90 -0.69
N TYR A 158 4.04 -3.61 -0.67
CA TYR A 158 3.32 -3.14 -1.86
C TYR A 158 3.78 -1.75 -2.30
N ASP A 159 4.03 -0.82 -1.38
CA ASP A 159 4.47 0.55 -1.70
C ASP A 159 5.76 0.54 -2.51
N PHE A 160 6.77 -0.19 -2.02
CA PHE A 160 8.03 -0.35 -2.74
C PHE A 160 7.89 -1.21 -3.99
N GLY A 161 6.94 -2.15 -4.01
CA GLY A 161 6.57 -2.87 -5.22
C GLY A 161 6.11 -1.92 -6.34
N TYR A 162 5.17 -1.01 -6.03
CA TYR A 162 4.70 -0.03 -7.00
C TYR A 162 5.83 0.92 -7.42
N LEU A 163 6.57 1.51 -6.47
CA LEU A 163 7.67 2.41 -6.82
C LEU A 163 8.73 1.74 -7.69
N LEU A 164 9.09 0.49 -7.39
CA LEU A 164 10.05 -0.25 -8.22
C LEU A 164 9.49 -0.54 -9.62
N LYS A 165 8.21 -0.89 -9.75
CA LYS A 165 7.54 -1.04 -11.06
C LYS A 165 7.59 0.26 -11.85
N VAL A 166 7.32 1.40 -11.21
CA VAL A 166 7.38 2.73 -11.82
C VAL A 166 8.80 3.05 -12.31
N LEU A 167 9.80 2.91 -11.44
CA LEU A 167 11.20 3.24 -11.73
C LEU A 167 11.84 2.37 -12.82
N THR A 168 11.36 1.13 -12.97
CA THR A 168 11.94 0.14 -13.88
C THR A 168 11.16 -0.01 -15.18
N CYS A 169 9.95 0.58 -15.24
CA CYS A 169 8.99 0.44 -16.33
C CYS A 169 8.81 -1.04 -16.76
N SER A 170 8.90 -1.96 -15.80
CA SER A 170 8.96 -3.41 -16.05
C SER A 170 8.16 -4.17 -14.99
N PRO A 171 7.66 -5.38 -15.32
CA PRO A 171 7.10 -6.28 -14.30
C PRO A 171 8.11 -6.57 -13.19
N LEU A 172 7.63 -6.78 -11.98
CA LEU A 172 8.49 -7.09 -10.84
C LEU A 172 9.26 -8.41 -11.05
N PRO A 173 10.49 -8.53 -10.51
CA PRO A 173 11.32 -9.73 -10.67
C PRO A 173 10.61 -11.02 -10.27
N ALA A 174 10.92 -12.14 -10.93
CA ALA A 174 10.20 -13.37 -10.64
C ALA A 174 10.50 -13.97 -9.25
N GLU A 175 11.71 -13.74 -8.76
CA GLU A 175 12.21 -14.25 -7.49
C GLU A 175 12.32 -13.12 -6.46
N GLU A 176 11.90 -13.39 -5.23
CA GLU A 176 11.96 -12.42 -4.11
C GLU A 176 13.38 -11.88 -3.89
N SER A 177 14.40 -12.74 -4.03
CA SER A 177 15.80 -12.34 -3.92
C SER A 177 16.18 -11.27 -4.95
N LYS A 178 15.70 -11.41 -6.19
CA LYS A 178 15.97 -10.47 -7.28
C LYS A 178 15.22 -9.16 -7.13
N PHE A 179 14.03 -9.21 -6.53
CA PHE A 179 13.35 -8.00 -6.08
C PHE A 179 14.19 -7.24 -5.06
N PHE A 180 14.72 -7.90 -4.03
CA PHE A 180 15.58 -7.23 -3.05
C PHE A 180 16.92 -6.75 -3.63
N ASP A 181 17.53 -7.51 -4.54
CA ASP A 181 18.75 -7.08 -5.25
C ASP A 181 18.51 -5.73 -5.95
N GLN A 182 17.37 -5.59 -6.64
CA GLN A 182 17.03 -4.38 -7.38
C GLN A 182 16.55 -3.25 -6.45
N LEU A 183 15.73 -3.58 -5.45
CA LEU A 183 15.23 -2.62 -4.47
C LEU A 183 16.37 -1.88 -3.78
N ARG A 184 17.45 -2.59 -3.39
CA ARG A 184 18.62 -2.01 -2.72
C ARG A 184 19.42 -1.06 -3.60
N ILE A 185 19.32 -1.17 -4.92
CA ILE A 185 19.97 -0.24 -5.84
C ILE A 185 19.22 1.09 -5.81
N TYR A 186 17.89 1.06 -5.97
CA TYR A 186 17.06 2.27 -6.01
C TYR A 186 16.86 2.91 -4.63
N PHE A 187 16.79 2.09 -3.58
CA PHE A 187 16.50 2.52 -2.21
C PHE A 187 17.53 1.90 -1.24
N PRO A 188 18.75 2.47 -1.17
CA PRO A 188 19.81 1.90 -0.33
C PRO A 188 19.45 1.89 1.16
N CYS A 189 18.70 2.88 1.61
CA CYS A 189 18.35 3.07 3.01
C CYS A 189 16.82 3.07 3.23
N ILE A 190 16.28 1.96 3.75
CA ILE A 190 14.85 1.82 4.10
C ILE A 190 14.69 1.44 5.57
N TYR A 191 13.75 2.10 6.25
CA TYR A 191 13.25 1.72 7.58
C TYR A 191 11.73 1.51 7.55
N ASP A 192 11.30 0.26 7.65
CA ASP A 192 9.88 -0.10 7.79
C ASP A 192 9.48 -0.11 9.27
N ILE A 193 8.67 0.87 9.70
CA ILE A 193 8.19 1.00 11.08
C ILE A 193 7.57 -0.30 11.58
N LYS A 194 6.79 -1.00 10.74
CA LYS A 194 6.13 -2.26 11.12
C LYS A 194 7.15 -3.35 11.43
N TYR A 195 8.29 -3.34 10.74
CA TYR A 195 9.41 -4.23 11.05
C TYR A 195 10.13 -3.81 12.34
N LEU A 196 10.41 -2.52 12.53
CA LEU A 196 11.05 -1.99 13.75
C LEU A 196 10.25 -2.37 15.02
N MET A 197 8.91 -2.28 14.95
CA MET A 197 8.01 -2.65 16.05
C MET A 197 8.17 -4.09 16.54
N LYS A 198 8.71 -5.02 15.74
CA LYS A 198 8.96 -6.40 16.20
C LYS A 198 9.89 -6.46 17.42
N SER A 199 10.71 -5.43 17.62
CA SER A 199 11.61 -5.32 18.78
C SER A 199 10.99 -4.56 19.97
N ILE A 200 9.75 -4.09 19.85
CA ILE A 200 9.03 -3.32 20.87
C ILE A 200 7.84 -4.15 21.37
N LYS A 201 7.94 -4.67 22.60
CA LYS A 201 6.99 -5.68 23.14
C LYS A 201 5.52 -5.22 23.18
N ASN A 202 5.27 -3.93 23.34
CA ASN A 202 3.95 -3.38 23.63
C ASN A 202 3.29 -2.66 22.46
N LEU A 203 3.98 -2.51 21.31
CA LEU A 203 3.39 -1.88 20.13
C LEU A 203 2.86 -2.93 19.16
N LYS A 204 1.57 -2.84 18.83
CA LYS A 204 0.86 -3.70 17.88
C LYS A 204 -0.19 -2.86 17.14
N GLY A 205 -0.79 -3.41 16.09
CA GLY A 205 -1.82 -2.71 15.32
C GLY A 205 -1.32 -2.02 14.05
N GLY A 206 -2.19 -1.27 13.39
CA GLY A 206 -1.91 -0.47 12.20
C GLY A 206 -1.20 0.85 12.53
N LEU A 207 -0.93 1.65 11.49
CA LEU A 207 -0.24 2.94 11.63
C LEU A 207 -0.99 3.87 12.61
N GLN A 208 -2.32 3.94 12.50
CA GLN A 208 -3.14 4.78 13.37
C GLN A 208 -3.04 4.35 14.85
N ASP A 209 -3.11 3.05 15.14
CA ASP A 209 -3.02 2.53 16.51
C ASP A 209 -1.71 2.96 17.19
N ILE A 210 -0.60 2.92 16.44
CA ILE A 210 0.72 3.28 16.94
C ILE A 210 0.86 4.79 17.12
N ALA A 211 0.31 5.57 16.19
CA ALA A 211 0.27 7.02 16.32
C ALA A 211 -0.50 7.42 17.58
N ASP A 212 -1.64 6.79 17.85
CA ASP A 212 -2.44 7.03 19.05
C ASP A 212 -1.68 6.66 20.33
N ASP A 213 -1.03 5.48 20.36
CA ASP A 213 -0.18 5.02 21.47
C ASP A 213 0.99 5.98 21.75
N LEU A 214 1.57 6.57 20.69
CA LEU A 214 2.67 7.54 20.75
C LEU A 214 2.21 8.98 20.91
N GLN A 215 0.89 9.23 20.99
CA GLN A 215 0.25 10.54 21.09
C GLN A 215 0.63 11.48 19.92
N VAL A 216 0.73 10.92 18.72
CA VAL A 216 0.97 11.63 17.47
C VAL A 216 -0.37 11.93 16.81
N ALA A 217 -0.70 13.20 16.64
CA ALA A 217 -1.93 13.61 15.98
C ALA A 217 -1.80 13.55 14.46
N ARG A 218 -2.81 12.98 13.80
CA ARG A 218 -2.94 13.00 12.35
C ARG A 218 -3.27 14.41 11.84
N ILE A 219 -2.68 14.74 10.68
CA ILE A 219 -3.00 15.94 9.91
C ILE A 219 -3.45 15.49 8.51
N GLY A 220 -4.61 15.94 8.08
CA GLY A 220 -5.21 15.55 6.80
C GLY A 220 -6.09 14.29 6.89
N PRO A 221 -6.70 13.89 5.76
CA PRO A 221 -7.67 12.80 5.69
C PRO A 221 -6.98 11.43 5.84
N GLN A 222 -7.52 10.57 6.71
CA GLN A 222 -7.09 9.18 6.81
C GLN A 222 -7.34 8.42 5.50
N HIS A 223 -6.44 7.48 5.15
CA HIS A 223 -6.49 6.71 3.90
C HIS A 223 -6.38 7.59 2.64
N GLN A 224 -5.52 8.59 2.73
CA GLN A 224 -4.92 9.24 1.58
C GLN A 224 -3.41 9.29 1.80
N ALA A 225 -2.67 8.99 0.74
CA ALA A 225 -1.24 8.72 0.83
C ALA A 225 -0.46 9.89 1.45
N GLY A 226 -0.86 11.14 1.16
CA GLY A 226 -0.25 12.33 1.76
C GLY A 226 -0.36 12.34 3.28
N SER A 227 -1.57 12.25 3.83
CA SER A 227 -1.77 12.23 5.29
C SER A 227 -1.10 11.03 5.96
N ASP A 228 -1.16 9.85 5.33
CA ASP A 228 -0.56 8.63 5.85
C ASP A 228 0.98 8.69 5.84
N SER A 229 1.60 9.28 4.81
CA SER A 229 3.05 9.53 4.77
C SER A 229 3.51 10.52 5.86
N LEU A 230 2.71 11.55 6.15
CA LEU A 230 3.00 12.50 7.22
C LEU A 230 2.87 11.87 8.61
N LEU A 231 1.85 11.04 8.81
CA LEU A 231 1.70 10.26 10.03
C LEU A 231 2.85 9.26 10.20
N THR A 232 3.30 8.65 9.10
CA THR A 232 4.47 7.76 9.06
C THR A 232 5.74 8.48 9.49
N ALA A 233 6.05 9.66 8.95
CA ALA A 233 7.21 10.46 9.35
C ALA A 233 7.19 10.77 10.85
N THR A 234 6.11 11.39 11.32
CA THR A 234 5.99 11.87 12.69
C THR A 234 6.00 10.71 13.71
N THR A 235 5.37 9.59 13.35
CA THR A 235 5.38 8.36 14.16
C THR A 235 6.78 7.75 14.22
N PHE A 236 7.51 7.69 13.11
CA PHE A 236 8.88 7.17 13.09
C PHE A 236 9.81 7.93 14.03
N PHE A 237 9.85 9.26 13.92
CA PHE A 237 10.74 10.07 14.76
C PHE A 237 10.34 9.99 16.23
N LYS A 238 9.04 9.97 16.55
CA LYS A 238 8.56 9.79 17.91
C LYS A 238 8.93 8.41 18.48
N MET A 239 8.81 7.36 17.67
CA MET A 239 9.19 6.00 18.01
C MET A 239 10.71 5.88 18.22
N ARG A 240 11.51 6.46 17.33
CA ARG A 240 12.98 6.52 17.40
C ARG A 240 13.45 7.15 18.70
N GLN A 241 12.86 8.28 19.07
CA GLN A 241 13.14 8.96 20.33
C GLN A 241 12.77 8.10 21.55
N THR A 242 11.60 7.47 21.52
CA THR A 242 11.02 6.80 22.69
C THR A 242 11.64 5.42 22.97
N PHE A 243 11.99 4.67 21.92
CA PHE A 243 12.37 3.25 22.05
C PHE A 243 13.77 2.92 21.55
N PHE A 244 14.46 3.86 20.90
CA PHE A 244 15.75 3.61 20.26
C PHE A 244 16.83 4.64 20.63
N ASP A 245 16.63 5.42 21.70
CA ASP A 245 17.61 6.43 22.16
C ASP A 245 18.08 7.36 21.01
N ASP A 246 17.13 7.78 20.16
CA ASP A 246 17.33 8.60 18.96
C ASP A 246 18.25 7.99 17.88
N LYS A 247 18.56 6.68 17.96
CA LYS A 247 19.44 6.00 16.99
C LYS A 247 18.94 4.60 16.61
N ILE A 248 18.67 4.40 15.32
CA ILE A 248 18.35 3.07 14.76
C ILE A 248 19.64 2.29 14.47
N ASP A 249 19.63 0.99 14.71
CA ASP A 249 20.73 0.07 14.39
C ASP A 249 20.58 -0.48 12.96
N ASP A 250 21.37 0.07 12.03
CA ASP A 250 21.36 -0.30 10.62
C ASP A 250 21.58 -1.81 10.40
N GLN A 251 22.43 -2.47 11.20
CA GLN A 251 22.72 -3.90 11.04
C GLN A 251 21.47 -4.77 11.23
N LYS A 252 20.51 -4.26 12.01
CA LYS A 252 19.32 -5.00 12.39
C LYS A 252 18.08 -4.61 11.59
N TYR A 253 17.96 -3.34 11.17
CA TYR A 253 16.72 -2.80 10.63
C TYR A 253 16.81 -2.26 9.20
N LEU A 254 18.01 -1.93 8.70
CA LEU A 254 18.16 -1.32 7.38
C LEU A 254 17.75 -2.29 6.26
N GLY A 255 16.85 -1.86 5.38
CA GLY A 255 16.46 -2.59 4.17
C GLY A 255 15.52 -3.78 4.40
N TYR A 256 14.99 -3.96 5.62
CA TYR A 256 14.03 -5.01 5.90
C TYR A 256 12.59 -4.50 5.75
N LEU A 257 11.81 -5.17 4.90
CA LEU A 257 10.38 -4.92 4.73
C LEU A 257 9.57 -5.92 5.56
N TYR A 258 8.50 -5.45 6.20
CA TYR A 258 7.66 -6.36 6.98
C TYR A 258 6.97 -7.40 6.07
N GLY A 259 7.00 -8.67 6.48
CA GLY A 259 6.31 -9.76 5.78
C GLY A 259 7.08 -10.37 4.60
N LEU A 260 8.26 -9.83 4.26
CA LEU A 260 9.15 -10.29 3.19
C LEU A 260 10.58 -10.56 3.69
N GLY A 261 11.35 -11.31 2.92
CA GLY A 261 12.76 -11.62 3.15
C GLY A 261 13.05 -12.84 4.04
N PRO A 262 14.34 -13.18 4.21
CA PRO A 262 14.78 -14.43 4.82
C PRO A 262 14.46 -14.57 6.33
N ASN A 263 14.16 -13.46 7.01
CA ASN A 263 13.88 -13.42 8.45
C ASN A 263 12.37 -13.53 8.79
N VAL A 264 11.54 -13.90 7.82
CA VAL A 264 10.13 -14.26 8.07
C VAL A 264 10.09 -15.69 8.62
N SER A 265 10.36 -15.84 9.92
CA SER A 265 10.26 -17.12 10.62
C SER A 265 8.82 -17.67 10.55
N ASN A 266 8.65 -18.82 9.88
CA ASN A 266 7.50 -19.74 9.84
C ASN A 266 6.26 -19.28 10.63
N LEU A 267 5.40 -18.47 9.99
CA LEU A 267 3.99 -18.48 10.32
C LEU A 267 3.43 -19.81 9.80
N THR A 268 2.94 -20.65 10.71
CA THR A 268 2.35 -21.96 10.39
C THR A 268 1.26 -21.79 9.33
N ILE A 269 1.37 -22.54 8.22
CA ILE A 269 0.30 -22.64 7.22
C ILE A 269 -0.87 -23.37 7.89
N GLY A 270 -1.78 -22.60 8.49
CA GLY A 270 -3.16 -23.05 8.67
C GLY A 270 -3.87 -22.85 7.35
N THR A 271 -4.46 -23.91 6.80
CA THR A 271 -5.43 -23.79 5.70
C THR A 271 -6.48 -22.74 6.10
N PRO A 272 -6.62 -21.61 5.41
CA PRO A 272 -7.60 -20.63 5.80
C PRO A 272 -8.98 -21.15 5.41
N THR A 273 -9.85 -21.30 6.40
CA THR A 273 -11.30 -21.31 6.21
C THR A 273 -11.67 -20.09 5.36
N ILE A 274 -12.58 -20.27 4.40
CA ILE A 274 -13.05 -19.20 3.51
C ILE A 274 -13.65 -18.08 4.36
N THR A 275 -12.89 -17.01 4.51
CA THR A 275 -13.35 -15.67 4.85
C THR A 275 -12.64 -14.74 3.87
N ASN A 276 -13.40 -13.95 3.12
CA ASN A 276 -12.92 -12.97 2.13
C ASN A 276 -12.10 -11.81 2.75
N ASN A 277 -11.51 -11.98 3.92
CA ASN A 277 -10.74 -10.96 4.62
C ASN A 277 -9.24 -11.14 4.34
N VAL A 278 -8.84 -10.93 3.08
CA VAL A 278 -7.54 -10.28 2.89
C VAL A 278 -7.74 -8.86 3.35
N THR A 279 -7.29 -8.54 4.56
CA THR A 279 -7.19 -7.15 4.97
C THR A 279 -6.18 -6.48 4.04
N ILE A 280 -6.70 -5.80 3.02
CA ILE A 280 -6.01 -4.66 2.41
C ILE A 280 -5.71 -3.76 3.60
N THR A 281 -4.44 -3.70 4.01
CA THR A 281 -4.03 -2.77 5.05
C THR A 281 -3.76 -1.42 4.39
N SER A 282 -4.83 -0.81 3.87
CA SER A 282 -5.04 0.61 4.15
C SER A 282 -5.05 0.73 5.68
N SER A 283 -4.35 1.72 6.22
CA SER A 283 -4.03 1.98 7.63
C SER A 283 -5.20 1.96 8.65
N ALA A 284 -5.98 0.88 8.79
CA ALA A 284 -6.82 0.50 9.94
C ALA A 284 -7.72 -0.71 9.60
N SER A 285 -7.73 -1.74 10.46
CA SER A 285 -8.77 -2.77 10.47
C SER A 285 -9.83 -2.43 11.53
N SER A 286 -11.10 -2.45 11.14
CA SER A 286 -12.27 -2.20 11.99
C SER A 286 -12.54 -3.35 12.99
N SER A 287 -12.92 -2.98 14.21
CA SER A 287 -13.39 -3.88 15.28
C SER A 287 -14.82 -4.33 15.03
N SER A 288 -15.08 -5.64 15.04
CA SER A 288 -16.42 -6.22 15.09
C SER A 288 -16.87 -6.40 16.55
N GLU A 289 -17.92 -5.68 16.97
CA GLU A 289 -18.58 -5.90 18.26
C GLU A 289 -19.33 -7.24 18.25
N ASN A 290 -18.99 -8.12 19.21
CA ASN A 290 -19.69 -9.38 19.41
C ASN A 290 -20.45 -9.31 20.74
N ASN A 291 -21.75 -8.97 20.67
CA ASN A 291 -22.64 -8.92 21.83
C ASN A 291 -23.08 -10.34 22.23
N GLY A 292 -22.42 -10.89 23.25
CA GLY A 292 -22.87 -12.07 23.98
C GLY A 292 -23.87 -11.69 25.07
N ALA A 293 -25.17 -11.88 24.79
CA ALA A 293 -26.23 -11.74 25.77
C ALA A 293 -26.46 -13.05 26.54
N SER A 294 -26.61 -12.97 27.87
CA SER A 294 -27.43 -13.86 28.69
C SER A 294 -27.64 -13.28 30.11
N PRO A 295 -28.73 -13.65 30.80
CA PRO A 295 -29.68 -12.68 31.37
C PRO A 295 -29.67 -12.65 32.91
N VAL A 296 -30.41 -11.71 33.52
CA VAL A 296 -31.32 -11.93 34.68
C VAL A 296 -32.01 -10.61 35.09
N SER A 297 -33.35 -10.67 35.10
CA SER A 297 -34.35 -10.12 36.04
C SER A 297 -34.09 -8.73 36.69
N THR A 298 -35.01 -7.76 36.74
CA THR A 298 -36.35 -7.86 37.38
C THR A 298 -37.13 -6.53 37.21
N THR A 299 -38.46 -6.62 37.10
CA THR A 299 -39.51 -5.68 37.57
C THR A 299 -39.78 -4.31 36.88
N MET A 300 -40.97 -4.30 36.25
CA MET A 300 -41.94 -3.21 35.97
C MET A 300 -42.36 -2.39 37.23
N PRO A 301 -43.07 -1.22 37.18
CA PRO A 301 -44.18 -0.94 36.23
C PRO A 301 -44.51 0.51 35.76
N LEU A 302 -45.39 0.53 34.74
CA LEU A 302 -46.49 1.45 34.38
C LEU A 302 -46.28 2.97 34.14
N SER A 303 -46.70 3.46 32.96
CA SER A 303 -47.98 4.19 32.76
C SER A 303 -48.15 4.81 31.34
N SER A 304 -49.35 4.62 30.75
CA SER A 304 -50.19 5.50 29.88
C SER A 304 -49.54 6.34 28.73
N THR A 305 -50.07 6.50 27.50
CA THR A 305 -51.47 6.62 27.05
C THR A 305 -51.59 6.62 25.51
N SER A 306 -52.67 5.99 25.00
CA SER A 306 -53.59 6.39 23.89
C SER A 306 -53.18 6.57 22.40
N THR A 307 -53.88 5.76 21.55
CA THR A 307 -54.66 6.09 20.32
C THR A 307 -53.95 6.61 19.05
N ALA A 308 -54.27 6.25 17.79
CA ALA A 308 -55.33 5.44 17.17
C ALA A 308 -55.02 5.14 15.66
N SER A 309 -55.71 4.11 15.15
CA SER A 309 -56.30 3.92 13.80
C SER A 309 -55.46 3.84 12.48
N THR A 310 -55.49 2.61 11.93
CA THR A 310 -55.49 2.09 10.53
C THR A 310 -56.46 2.80 9.54
N PRO A 311 -56.45 2.59 8.18
CA PRO A 311 -56.22 1.29 7.52
C PRO A 311 -55.56 1.19 6.12
N ASN A 312 -54.98 -0.01 5.91
CA ASN A 312 -54.93 -0.88 4.72
C ASN A 312 -55.21 -0.33 3.30
N SER A 313 -54.32 -0.67 2.37
CA SER A 313 -54.70 -1.27 1.07
C SER A 313 -53.57 -2.09 0.45
N ASN A 314 -53.92 -3.33 0.10
CA ASN A 314 -53.11 -4.31 -0.63
C ASN A 314 -52.82 -3.83 -2.07
N SER A 315 -51.62 -4.10 -2.58
CA SER A 315 -51.47 -4.52 -3.97
C SER A 315 -50.31 -5.50 -4.13
N THR A 316 -50.67 -6.62 -4.75
CA THR A 316 -49.88 -7.80 -5.08
C THR A 316 -49.01 -7.52 -6.31
N ILE A 317 -47.70 -7.75 -6.25
CA ILE A 317 -46.89 -7.99 -7.47
C ILE A 317 -45.97 -9.19 -7.23
N THR A 318 -45.99 -10.05 -8.24
CA THR A 318 -45.50 -11.40 -8.39
C THR A 318 -43.98 -11.53 -8.47
N ASN A 319 -43.44 -12.55 -7.80
CA ASN A 319 -42.08 -13.08 -7.98
C ASN A 319 -41.94 -13.81 -9.33
N GLY A 320 -40.90 -13.47 -10.10
CA GLY A 320 -40.56 -14.15 -11.36
C GLY A 320 -39.07 -14.04 -11.70
N LYS A 321 -38.29 -15.03 -11.25
CA LYS A 321 -37.01 -15.57 -11.78
C LYS A 321 -36.03 -14.60 -12.48
N ILE A 322 -34.92 -14.30 -11.81
CA ILE A 322 -33.67 -13.88 -12.46
C ILE A 322 -32.75 -15.11 -12.55
N ASN A 323 -32.40 -15.49 -13.78
CA ASN A 323 -31.41 -16.51 -14.07
C ASN A 323 -30.03 -16.03 -13.60
N SER A 324 -29.37 -16.83 -12.76
CA SER A 324 -27.97 -16.68 -12.43
C SER A 324 -27.11 -17.02 -13.66
N LEU A 325 -26.34 -16.05 -14.15
CA LEU A 325 -25.23 -16.29 -15.06
C LEU A 325 -23.98 -16.53 -14.21
N SER A 326 -23.48 -17.76 -14.24
CA SER A 326 -22.22 -18.17 -13.64
C SER A 326 -21.08 -17.37 -14.28
N ARG A 327 -20.33 -16.59 -13.50
CA ARG A 327 -19.12 -15.90 -13.95
C ARG A 327 -17.95 -16.91 -13.99
N GLU A 328 -17.33 -17.06 -15.15
CA GLU A 328 -16.07 -17.78 -15.32
C GLU A 328 -14.93 -17.03 -14.63
N VAL A 329 -14.18 -17.76 -13.80
CA VAL A 329 -12.90 -17.33 -13.23
C VAL A 329 -11.84 -17.46 -14.32
N ILE A 330 -11.22 -16.35 -14.71
CA ILE A 330 -10.11 -16.37 -15.68
C ILE A 330 -8.89 -16.97 -15.01
N THR A 331 -8.49 -18.15 -15.49
CA THR A 331 -7.32 -18.92 -15.04
C THR A 331 -6.14 -18.58 -15.93
N VAL A 332 -5.03 -18.11 -15.37
CA VAL A 332 -3.78 -17.91 -16.12
C VAL A 332 -2.80 -19.02 -15.73
N ASN A 333 -2.48 -19.88 -16.70
CA ASN A 333 -1.58 -21.01 -16.52
C ASN A 333 -0.18 -20.62 -17.01
N SER A 334 0.80 -20.58 -16.12
CA SER A 334 2.20 -20.32 -16.46
C SER A 334 2.95 -21.63 -16.71
N ASN A 335 2.90 -22.14 -17.94
CA ASN A 335 3.81 -23.20 -18.40
C ASN A 335 4.81 -22.61 -19.39
N SER A 336 6.06 -22.50 -18.96
CA SER A 336 7.22 -22.26 -19.82
C SER A 336 7.62 -23.55 -20.53
N SER A 337 7.53 -23.54 -21.86
CA SER A 337 8.04 -24.60 -22.72
C SER A 337 9.48 -24.29 -23.13
N SER A 338 10.41 -25.07 -22.58
CA SER A 338 11.82 -25.11 -23.01
C SER A 338 11.93 -25.85 -24.34
N THR A 339 12.40 -25.16 -25.38
CA THR A 339 12.77 -25.79 -26.65
C THR A 339 14.27 -26.06 -26.68
N ASN A 340 14.61 -27.35 -26.55
CA ASN A 340 15.94 -27.90 -26.83
C ASN A 340 16.21 -27.81 -28.34
N THR A 341 17.32 -27.19 -28.75
CA THR A 341 17.88 -27.34 -30.09
C THR A 341 19.16 -28.16 -30.02
N ASN A 342 19.08 -29.38 -30.57
CA ASN A 342 20.20 -30.29 -30.77
C ASN A 342 21.11 -29.78 -31.90
N THR A 343 22.41 -29.74 -31.64
CA THR A 343 23.47 -29.55 -32.63
C THR A 343 23.80 -30.88 -33.31
N ASN A 344 23.55 -30.98 -34.62
CA ASN A 344 24.04 -32.08 -35.46
C ASN A 344 25.36 -31.68 -36.11
N GLY A 345 26.40 -32.46 -35.84
CA GLY A 345 27.68 -32.42 -36.54
C GLY A 345 27.57 -32.93 -37.97
N THR A 346 28.36 -32.34 -38.87
CA THR A 346 28.63 -32.90 -40.19
C THR A 346 30.14 -32.98 -40.39
N THR A 347 30.59 -34.17 -40.76
CA THR A 347 31.96 -34.62 -40.95
C THR A 347 32.50 -34.32 -42.36
N THR A 348 33.82 -34.49 -42.49
CA THR A 348 34.66 -34.83 -43.68
C THR A 348 35.64 -33.74 -44.17
N PRO A 349 36.75 -34.10 -44.84
CA PRO A 349 37.77 -35.03 -44.39
C PRO A 349 39.22 -34.50 -44.59
N ILE A 350 40.17 -35.25 -44.03
CA ILE A 350 41.63 -35.13 -44.17
C ILE A 350 42.07 -35.32 -45.63
N ASN A 351 43.04 -34.52 -46.08
CA ASN A 351 43.98 -34.97 -47.12
C ASN A 351 45.40 -34.45 -46.84
N ASN A 352 46.36 -35.37 -46.92
CA ASN A 352 47.80 -35.18 -46.76
C ASN A 352 48.43 -34.54 -48.01
N ASN A 353 49.26 -33.51 -47.82
CA ASN A 353 50.69 -33.47 -48.18
C ASN A 353 51.31 -32.13 -47.77
#